data_AF-A0A5E4D936-F1
#
_entry.id   AF-A0A5E4D936-F1
#
_cell.length_a   1.000
_cell.length_b   1.000
_cell.length_c   1.000
_cell.angle_alpha   90.00
_cell.angle_beta   90.00
_cell.angle_gamma   90.00
#
_symmetry.space_group_name_H-M   'P 1'
#
loop_
_entity.id
_entity.type
_entity.pdbx_description
1 polymer ?
#
loop_
_entity_poly.entity_id
_entity_poly.type
_entity_poly.pdbx_seq_one_letter_code
_entity_poly.pdbx_strand_id
1 'polypeptide(L)'
;MVSFTCESHGFSPRNITLKWFKNGNELSHTQTSVHPTGESVSYSVSSTAQVTLAPGDIHSKVICEVAHITLQGSPLRGTANLSDTIRGTGS
;
A
#
# COMPACT_ATOMS: atom_id res chain seq x y z
N MET A 1 0.62 4.83 16.74
CA MET A 1 0.81 4.56 15.29
C MET A 1 -0.06 3.37 14.95
N VAL A 2 -0.52 3.26 13.70
CA VAL A 2 -1.31 2.13 13.22
C VAL A 2 -0.65 1.54 11.98
N SER A 3 -0.79 0.22 11.82
CA SER A 3 -0.19 -0.53 10.71
C SER A 3 -1.24 -0.76 9.63
N PHE A 4 -0.90 -0.46 8.38
CA PHE A 4 -1.67 -0.87 7.21
C PHE A 4 -0.87 -1.81 6.36
N THR A 5 -1.50 -2.88 5.88
CA THR A 5 -0.89 -3.84 4.95
C THR A 5 -1.61 -3.76 3.61
N CYS A 6 -0.85 -3.80 2.53
CA CYS A 6 -1.35 -3.83 1.15
C CYS A 6 -0.66 -4.96 0.40
N GLU A 7 -1.45 -5.75 -0.31
CA GLU A 7 -0.98 -6.89 -1.09
C GLU A 7 -1.58 -6.86 -2.49
N SER A 8 -0.79 -7.25 -3.49
CA SER A 8 -1.24 -7.37 -4.87
C SER A 8 -0.46 -8.47 -5.60
N HIS A 9 -1.10 -9.12 -6.57
CA HIS A 9 -0.64 -10.38 -7.15
C HIS A 9 -0.76 -10.37 -8.67
N GLY A 10 -0.08 -11.32 -9.33
CA GLY A 10 -0.30 -11.60 -10.76
C GLY A 10 0.55 -10.77 -11.72
N PHE A 11 1.70 -10.27 -11.26
CA PHE A 11 2.58 -9.44 -12.09
C PHE A 11 3.71 -10.25 -12.73
N SER A 12 4.10 -9.86 -13.94
CA SER A 12 5.31 -10.33 -14.61
C SER A 12 5.77 -9.28 -15.63
N PRO A 13 7.06 -8.90 -15.68
CA PRO A 13 8.20 -9.42 -14.90
C PRO A 13 8.23 -8.93 -13.43
N ARG A 14 9.27 -9.30 -12.65
CA ARG A 14 9.34 -9.06 -11.19
C ARG A 14 9.27 -7.58 -10.72
N ASN A 15 9.56 -6.62 -11.60
CA ASN A 15 9.75 -5.23 -11.19
C ASN A 15 8.42 -4.54 -10.85
N ILE A 16 8.02 -4.63 -9.58
CA ILE A 16 6.80 -4.04 -9.01
C ILE A 16 7.22 -3.00 -7.98
N THR A 17 6.58 -1.85 -8.00
CA THR A 17 6.77 -0.80 -7.00
C THR A 17 5.48 -0.58 -6.23
N LEU A 18 5.59 -0.33 -4.93
CA LEU A 18 4.45 -0.01 -4.07
C LEU A 18 4.81 1.21 -3.24
N LYS A 19 3.99 2.26 -3.36
CA LYS A 19 4.10 3.52 -2.61
C LYS A 19 2.91 3.71 -1.70
N TRP A 20 3.10 4.41 -0.60
CA TRP A 20 2.04 4.73 0.34
C TRP A 20 1.84 6.23 0.46
N PHE A 21 0.59 6.64 0.63
CA PHE A 21 0.21 8.03 0.79
C PHE A 21 -0.77 8.20 1.94
N LYS A 22 -0.63 9.31 2.67
CA LYS A 22 -1.63 9.80 3.63
C LYS A 22 -2.05 11.20 3.21
N ASN A 23 -3.34 11.37 2.91
CA ASN A 23 -3.88 12.65 2.44
C ASN A 23 -3.07 13.24 1.25
N GLY A 24 -2.66 12.38 0.32
CA GLY A 24 -1.86 12.74 -0.85
C GLY A 24 -0.35 12.91 -0.61
N ASN A 25 0.12 12.89 0.64
CA ASN A 25 1.55 12.98 0.95
C ASN A 25 2.19 11.58 1.02
N GLU A 26 3.31 11.38 0.34
CA GLU A 26 4.05 10.11 0.33
C GLU A 26 4.61 9.78 1.73
N LEU A 27 4.51 8.52 2.14
CA LEU A 27 5.05 8.03 3.41
C LEU A 27 6.44 7.43 3.20
N SER A 28 7.40 7.82 4.03
CA SER A 28 8.82 7.45 3.86
C SER A 28 9.20 6.11 4.55
N HIS A 29 8.38 5.61 5.47
CA HIS A 29 8.72 4.43 6.29
C HIS A 29 7.79 3.26 5.98
N THR A 30 8.09 2.57 4.87
CA THR A 30 7.28 1.45 4.35
C THR A 30 8.19 0.25 4.15
N GLN A 31 7.76 -0.91 4.64
CA GLN A 31 8.47 -2.17 4.39
C GLN A 31 7.79 -2.88 3.23
N THR A 32 8.47 -3.02 2.09
CA THR A 32 7.92 -3.66 0.88
C THR A 32 8.71 -4.91 0.54
N SER A 33 8.02 -5.99 0.19
CA SER A 33 8.61 -7.25 -0.28
C SER A 33 7.91 -7.73 -1.55
N VAL A 34 8.67 -8.41 -2.42
CA VAL A 34 8.17 -9.05 -3.64
C VAL A 34 8.50 -10.53 -3.60
N HIS A 35 7.47 -11.37 -3.74
CA HIS A 35 7.57 -12.83 -3.65
C HIS A 35 7.09 -13.51 -4.95
N PRO A 36 7.64 -14.68 -5.30
CA PRO A 36 8.78 -15.34 -4.65
C PRO A 36 10.11 -14.62 -4.90
N THR A 37 11.15 -15.04 -4.18
CA THR A 37 12.54 -14.71 -4.53
C THR A 37 12.96 -15.55 -5.73
N GLY A 38 13.71 -14.96 -6.68
CA GLY A 38 14.15 -15.64 -7.90
C GLY A 38 13.19 -15.53 -9.09
N GLU A 39 13.37 -16.40 -10.09
CA GLU A 39 12.56 -16.44 -11.29
C GLU A 39 11.20 -17.10 -11.05
N SER A 40 10.14 -16.48 -11.56
CA SER A 40 8.77 -16.98 -11.49
C SER A 40 7.98 -16.44 -12.67
N VAL A 41 6.95 -17.18 -13.08
CA VAL A 41 5.98 -16.74 -14.09
C VAL A 41 5.03 -15.66 -13.54
N SER A 42 4.92 -15.54 -12.21
CA SER A 42 4.04 -14.61 -11.54
C SER A 42 4.62 -14.17 -10.20
N TYR A 43 4.49 -12.88 -9.90
CA TYR A 43 4.99 -12.24 -8.69
C TYR A 43 3.87 -11.53 -7.94
N SER A 44 4.04 -11.43 -6.63
CA SER A 44 3.19 -10.68 -5.72
C SER A 44 4.01 -9.67 -4.94
N VAL A 45 3.43 -8.53 -4.63
CA VAL A 45 4.02 -7.49 -3.78
C VAL A 45 3.20 -7.37 -2.51
N SER A 46 3.87 -7.23 -1.37
CA SER A 46 3.26 -6.92 -0.09
C SER A 46 4.02 -5.78 0.56
N SER A 47 3.31 -4.86 1.20
CA SER A 47 3.94 -3.77 1.94
C SER A 47 3.17 -3.45 3.22
N THR A 48 3.90 -3.04 4.25
CA THR A 48 3.31 -2.52 5.48
C THR A 48 3.79 -1.08 5.72
N ALA A 49 2.86 -0.18 6.00
CA ALA A 49 3.14 1.22 6.36
C ALA A 49 2.72 1.51 7.81
N GLN A 50 3.60 2.18 8.54
CA GLN A 50 3.30 2.73 9.87
C GLN A 50 2.76 4.16 9.71
N VAL A 51 1.54 4.40 10.17
CA VAL A 51 0.87 5.70 10.05
C VAL A 51 0.68 6.32 11.44
N THR A 52 1.20 7.53 11.61
CA THR A 52 0.92 8.34 12.80
C THR A 52 -0.45 9.00 12.66
N LEU A 53 -1.32 8.79 13.66
CA LEU A 53 -2.63 9.42 13.75
C LEU A 53 -2.53 10.73 14.53
N ALA A 54 -3.22 11.75 14.04
CA ALA A 54 -3.44 13.04 14.69
C ALA A 54 -4.96 13.30 14.82
N PRO A 55 -5.40 14.16 15.75
CA PRO A 55 -6.82 14.43 15.98
C PRO A 55 -7.61 14.87 14.72
N GLY A 56 -6.94 15.50 13.75
CA GLY A 56 -7.55 15.93 12.48
C GLY A 56 -7.69 14.84 11.41
N ASP A 57 -7.19 13.62 11.64
CA ASP A 57 -7.12 12.57 10.62
C ASP A 57 -8.42 11.80 10.37
N ILE A 58 -9.53 12.16 11.05
CA ILE A 58 -10.80 11.42 10.90
C ILE A 58 -11.32 11.39 9.45
N HIS A 59 -10.95 12.36 8.61
CA HIS A 59 -11.30 12.41 7.18
C HIS A 59 -10.14 12.01 6.25
N SER A 60 -8.97 11.70 6.82
CA SER A 60 -7.79 11.33 6.07
C SER A 60 -7.92 9.90 5.52
N LYS A 61 -7.35 9.70 4.32
CA LYS A 61 -7.25 8.40 3.67
C LYS A 61 -5.79 7.95 3.61
N VAL A 62 -5.60 6.64 3.75
CA VAL A 62 -4.35 5.95 3.45
C VAL A 62 -4.53 5.24 2.12
N ILE A 63 -3.60 5.44 1.20
CA ILE A 63 -3.62 4.86 -0.15
C ILE A 63 -2.32 4.08 -0.35
N CYS A 64 -2.41 2.84 -0.84
CA CYS A 64 -1.27 2.16 -1.44
C CYS A 64 -1.41 2.21 -2.97
N GLU A 65 -0.37 2.65 -3.66
CA GLU A 65 -0.27 2.63 -5.11
C GLU A 65 0.70 1.54 -5.56
N VAL A 66 0.23 0.60 -6.37
CA VAL A 66 1.06 -0.42 -7.00
C VAL A 66 1.29 -0.02 -8.45
N ALA A 67 2.54 0.19 -8.83
CA ALA A 67 2.94 0.46 -10.20
C ALA A 67 3.77 -0.70 -10.77
N HIS A 68 3.44 -1.08 -12.00
CA HIS A 68 4.03 -2.16 -12.74
C HIS A 68 3.93 -1.87 -14.24
N ILE A 69 4.87 -2.37 -15.05
CA ILE A 69 4.94 -2.04 -16.48
C ILE A 69 3.68 -2.43 -17.28
N THR A 70 3.01 -3.52 -16.89
CA THR A 70 1.76 -3.98 -17.55
C THR A 70 0.58 -3.04 -17.30
N LEU A 71 0.67 -2.13 -16.33
CA LEU A 71 -0.38 -1.17 -16.00
C LEU A 71 -0.31 0.11 -16.85
N GLN A 72 0.67 0.24 -17.75
CA GLN A 72 0.76 1.31 -18.76
C GLN A 72 0.58 2.73 -18.18
N GLY A 73 1.19 3.00 -17.01
CA GLY A 73 1.10 4.31 -16.35
C GLY A 73 -0.15 4.53 -15.50
N SER A 74 -1.04 3.55 -15.38
CA SER A 74 -2.25 3.60 -14.54
C SER A 74 -2.10 2.69 -13.31
N PRO A 75 -1.50 3.15 -12.20
CA PRO A 75 -1.25 2.33 -11.03
C PRO A 75 -2.54 1.81 -10.39
N LEU A 76 -2.48 0.60 -9.80
CA LEU A 76 -3.56 0.08 -8.97
C LEU A 76 -3.55 0.80 -7.62
N ARG A 77 -4.74 1.05 -7.06
CA ARG A 77 -4.89 1.78 -5.80
C ARG A 77 -5.75 1.00 -4.80
N GLY A 78 -5.17 0.68 -3.64
CA GLY A 78 -5.92 0.30 -2.44
C GLY A 78 -6.15 1.53 -1.56
N THR A 79 -7.32 1.66 -0.93
CA THR A 79 -7.65 2.82 -0.08
C THR A 79 -8.30 2.36 1.23
N ALA A 80 -7.87 2.94 2.35
CA ALA A 80 -8.47 2.78 3.66
C ALA A 80 -8.77 4.15 4.28
N ASN A 81 -9.92 4.30 4.94
CA ASN A 81 -10.24 5.53 5.66
C ASN A 81 -9.71 5.43 7.10
N LEU A 82 -9.03 6.47 7.59
CA LEU A 82 -8.55 6.48 8.97
C LEU A 82 -9.71 6.56 9.99
N SER A 83 -10.90 6.99 9.58
CA SER A 83 -12.12 6.95 10.40
C SER A 83 -12.41 5.57 10.95
N ASP A 84 -12.17 4.53 10.15
CA ASP A 84 -12.57 3.15 10.45
C ASP A 84 -11.68 2.63 11.59
N THR A 85 -10.39 2.96 11.52
CA THR A 85 -9.41 2.67 12.56
C THR A 85 -9.60 3.51 13.83
N ILE A 86 -9.89 4.81 13.70
CA ILE A 86 -10.06 5.73 14.85
C ILE A 86 -11.33 5.40 15.65
N ARG A 87 -12.41 4.98 14.98
CA ARG A 87 -13.70 4.66 15.63
C ARG A 87 -13.70 3.32 16.38
N GLY A 88 -12.60 2.58 16.37
CA GLY A 88 -12.49 1.28 17.04
C GLY A 88 -13.32 0.18 16.37
N THR A 89 -13.75 0.39 15.12
CA THR A 89 -14.56 -0.57 14.38
C THR A 89 -13.79 -1.12 13.19
N GLY A 90 -13.10 -2.25 13.42
CA GLY A 90 -12.55 -3.16 12.40
C GLY A 90 -11.12 -2.81 11.96
N SER A 91 -10.16 -3.74 11.89
CA SER A 91 -10.18 -5.20 11.88
C SER A 91 -8.90 -5.74 12.51
#